data_AF-A0A379AJV2-F1
#
_entry.id   AF-A0A379AJV2-F1
#
_cell.length_a   1.000
_cell.length_b   1.000
_cell.length_c   1.000
_cell.angle_alpha   90.00
_cell.angle_beta   90.00
_cell.angle_gamma   90.00
#
_symmetry.space_group_name_H-M   'P 1'
#
loop_
_entity.id
_entity.type
_entity.pdbx_description
1 polymer ?
#
loop_
_entity_poly.entity_id
_entity_poly.type
_entity_poly.pdbx_seq_one_letter_code
_entity_poly.pdbx_strand_id
1 'polypeptide(L)'
;MSKKIPVGISACLLGDRVRFDGGHKRLTFATDDLTPFVRFEPICPEMAIGLPTPRPALRLVKQGDDELHLCFSKDGGEEVTTQMRDWSAERVKSLHHLCGYILCAKSPSCGMERVRVYEPDNNNNRKAGTGIFY
;
A
#
# COMPACT_ATOMS: atom_id res chain seq x y z
N MET A 1 16.78 -14.46 25.35
CA MET A 1 16.40 -13.50 24.29
C MET A 1 14.91 -13.66 24.03
N SER A 2 14.09 -12.66 24.32
CA SER A 2 12.66 -12.72 24.00
C SER A 2 12.48 -12.70 22.48
N LYS A 3 11.85 -13.73 21.92
CA LYS A 3 11.66 -13.89 20.48
C LYS A 3 10.50 -12.97 20.06
N LYS A 4 10.82 -11.75 19.63
CA LYS A 4 9.82 -10.76 19.20
C LYS A 4 8.97 -11.31 18.04
N ILE A 5 7.67 -11.02 18.04
CA ILE A 5 6.72 -11.51 17.03
C ILE A 5 6.99 -10.77 15.70
N PRO A 6 7.29 -11.46 14.59
CA PRO A 6 7.49 -10.81 13.30
C PRO A 6 6.17 -10.29 12.73
N VAL A 7 6.11 -9.00 12.41
CA VAL A 7 4.91 -8.32 11.90
C VAL A 7 5.29 -7.42 10.73
N GLY A 8 4.61 -7.56 9.59
CA GLY A 8 4.77 -6.66 8.46
C GLY A 8 4.13 -5.32 8.74
N ILE A 9 4.69 -4.23 8.23
CA ILE A 9 4.09 -2.90 8.40
C ILE A 9 4.29 -2.04 7.16
N SER A 10 3.30 -1.25 6.77
CA SER A 10 3.50 -0.21 5.76
C SER A 10 4.58 0.76 6.23
N ALA A 11 5.68 0.89 5.47
CA ALA A 11 6.87 1.66 5.87
C ALA A 11 6.55 3.11 6.31
N CYS A 12 5.56 3.75 5.68
CA CYS A 12 5.12 5.09 6.06
C CYS A 12 4.59 5.20 7.51
N LEU A 13 4.12 4.10 8.10
CA LEU A 13 3.64 4.03 9.49
C LEU A 13 4.79 3.99 10.51
N LEU A 14 5.99 3.59 10.11
CA LEU A 14 7.18 3.67 10.96
C LEU A 14 7.85 5.06 10.92
N GLY A 15 7.46 5.92 9.98
CA GLY A 15 8.05 7.25 9.80
C GLY A 15 8.86 7.41 8.53
N ASP A 16 8.95 6.37 7.69
CA ASP A 16 9.67 6.47 6.42
C ASP A 16 8.97 7.44 5.46
N ARG A 17 9.78 8.30 4.82
CA ARG A 17 9.34 9.31 3.86
C ARG A 17 9.10 8.71 2.48
N VAL A 18 8.15 7.78 2.40
CA VAL A 18 7.85 6.97 1.19
C VAL A 18 6.48 7.30 0.59
N ARG A 19 5.74 8.23 1.18
CA ARG A 19 4.44 8.66 0.65
C ARG A 19 4.60 9.44 -0.64
N PHE A 20 3.56 9.47 -1.45
CA PHE A 20 3.52 10.23 -2.70
C PHE A 20 3.87 11.72 -2.52
N ASP A 21 3.53 12.31 -1.37
CA ASP A 21 3.80 13.70 -1.00
C ASP A 21 5.19 13.92 -0.36
N GLY A 22 6.05 12.89 -0.29
CA GLY A 22 7.33 12.96 0.41
C GLY A 22 7.24 12.91 1.93
N GLY A 23 6.03 12.79 2.48
CA GLY A 23 5.79 12.70 3.91
C GLY A 23 5.82 11.27 4.45
N HIS A 24 5.43 11.15 5.71
CA HIS A 24 5.18 9.88 6.40
C HIS A 24 3.80 9.91 7.06
N LYS A 25 3.43 8.81 7.73
CA LYS A 25 2.20 8.69 8.51
C LYS A 25 2.49 7.91 9.78
N ARG A 26 3.51 8.37 10.52
CA ARG A 26 4.03 7.66 11.71
C ARG A 26 2.86 7.35 12.64
N LEU A 27 2.69 6.07 12.95
CA LEU A 27 1.68 5.58 13.86
C LEU A 27 2.34 5.36 15.21
N THR A 28 2.12 6.28 16.15
CA THR A 28 2.68 6.24 17.50
C THR A 28 2.41 4.89 18.19
N PHE A 29 1.21 4.34 18.04
CA PHE A 29 0.87 3.02 18.59
C PHE A 29 1.79 1.91 18.09
N ALA A 30 2.17 1.93 16.81
CA ALA A 30 3.12 0.97 16.27
C ALA A 30 4.53 1.25 16.78
N THR A 31 4.99 2.50 16.74
CA THR A 31 6.39 2.84 17.04
C THR A 31 6.72 2.86 18.53
N ASP A 32 5.76 3.14 19.39
CA ASP A 32 5.99 3.44 20.81
C ASP A 32 5.43 2.32 21.71
N ASP A 33 4.23 1.80 21.40
CA ASP A 33 3.57 0.81 22.26
C ASP A 33 3.85 -0.65 21.84
N LEU A 34 3.93 -0.92 20.53
CA LEU A 34 4.08 -2.29 20.01
C LEU A 34 5.55 -2.75 19.87
N THR A 35 6.50 -1.83 19.68
CA THR A 35 7.93 -2.16 19.45
C THR A 35 8.61 -3.03 20.54
N PRO A 36 8.19 -3.03 21.82
CA PRO A 36 8.73 -3.97 22.81
C PRO A 36 8.37 -5.44 22.49
N PHE A 37 7.20 -5.67 21.90
CA PHE A 37 6.62 -7.00 21.70
C PHE A 37 6.88 -7.57 20.30
N VAL A 38 6.91 -6.71 19.28
CA VAL A 38 6.97 -7.12 17.87
C VAL A 38 8.25 -6.64 17.19
N ARG A 39 8.67 -7.38 16.16
CA ARG A 39 9.71 -6.98 15.20
C ARG A 39 9.01 -6.60 13.91
N PHE A 40 9.12 -5.34 13.54
CA PHE A 40 8.53 -4.84 12.31
C PHE A 40 9.40 -5.13 11.08
N GLU A 41 8.76 -5.58 10.01
CA GLU A 41 9.32 -5.65 8.66
C GLU A 41 8.63 -4.58 7.80
N PRO A 42 9.26 -3.41 7.58
CA PRO A 42 8.66 -2.35 6.79
C PRO A 42 8.65 -2.68 5.31
N ILE A 43 7.51 -2.45 4.66
CA ILE A 43 7.33 -2.69 3.24
C ILE A 43 6.52 -1.54 2.64
N CYS A 44 6.98 -1.03 1.50
CA CYS A 44 6.23 -0.09 0.68
C CYS A 44 6.18 -0.64 -0.76
N PRO A 45 5.02 -1.16 -1.20
CA PRO A 45 4.89 -1.72 -2.55
C PRO A 45 5.26 -0.71 -3.63
N GLU A 46 4.87 0.54 -3.46
CA GLU A 46 5.13 1.63 -4.42
C GLU A 46 6.63 1.90 -4.61
N MET A 47 7.41 1.89 -3.52
CA MET A 47 8.86 2.03 -3.61
C MET A 47 9.51 0.78 -4.22
N ALA A 48 8.96 -0.40 -3.92
CA ALA A 48 9.52 -1.67 -4.34
C ALA A 48 9.34 -1.94 -5.84
N ILE A 49 8.27 -1.43 -6.46
CA ILE A 49 8.11 -1.39 -7.92
C ILE A 49 8.87 -0.23 -8.58
N GLY A 50 9.66 0.54 -7.82
CA GLY A 50 10.55 1.57 -8.35
C GLY A 50 9.95 2.97 -8.47
N LEU A 51 8.78 3.25 -7.87
CA LEU A 51 8.22 4.60 -7.93
C LEU A 51 9.03 5.59 -7.08
N PRO A 52 9.28 6.82 -7.59
CA PRO A 52 10.01 7.83 -6.84
C PRO A 52 9.18 8.39 -5.68
N THR A 53 9.86 9.09 -4.78
CA THR A 53 9.22 9.92 -3.76
C THR A 53 9.85 11.32 -3.81
N PRO A 54 9.08 12.40 -4.04
CA PRO A 54 7.63 12.45 -4.25
C PRO A 54 7.18 11.94 -5.65
N ARG A 55 5.90 11.61 -5.79
CA ARG A 55 5.25 11.17 -7.04
C ARG A 55 3.79 11.66 -7.09
N PRO A 56 3.15 11.69 -8.26
CA PRO A 56 1.70 11.89 -8.33
C PRO A 56 0.97 10.81 -7.52
N ALA A 57 -0.17 11.16 -6.91
CA ALA A 57 -0.95 10.19 -6.16
C ALA A 57 -1.43 9.06 -7.08
N LEU A 58 -1.52 7.84 -6.57
CA LEU A 58 -2.14 6.72 -7.27
C LEU A 58 -3.63 6.66 -6.97
N ARG A 59 -4.41 6.08 -7.87
CA ARG A 59 -5.85 5.85 -7.74
C ARG A 59 -6.19 4.48 -8.28
N LEU A 60 -7.20 3.83 -7.69
CA LEU A 60 -7.82 2.68 -8.32
C LEU A 60 -8.90 3.17 -9.27
N VAL A 61 -8.84 2.74 -10.52
CA VAL A 61 -9.82 3.04 -11.56
C VAL A 61 -10.48 1.73 -11.96
N LYS A 62 -11.81 1.72 -12.01
CA LYS A 62 -12.58 0.60 -12.52
C LYS A 62 -12.61 0.67 -14.03
N GLN A 63 -12.20 -0.37 -14.74
CA GLN A 63 -12.24 -0.42 -16.20
C GLN A 63 -12.79 -1.77 -16.68
N GLY A 64 -13.48 -1.76 -17.82
CA GLY A 64 -13.99 -2.98 -18.46
C GLY A 64 -14.96 -3.77 -17.57
N ASP A 65 -14.72 -5.09 -17.48
CA ASP A 65 -15.54 -6.09 -16.75
C ASP A 65 -15.30 -6.05 -15.23
N ASP A 66 -15.44 -4.85 -14.65
CA ASP A 66 -15.25 -4.59 -13.23
C ASP A 66 -13.82 -4.78 -12.67
N GLU A 67 -12.81 -4.77 -13.54
CA GLU A 67 -11.42 -4.91 -13.13
C GLU A 67 -10.86 -3.61 -12.51
N LEU A 68 -10.04 -3.77 -11.46
CA LEU A 68 -9.37 -2.66 -10.78
C LEU A 68 -7.97 -2.44 -11.34
N HIS A 69 -7.74 -1.23 -11.85
CA HIS A 69 -6.45 -0.77 -12.37
C HIS A 69 -5.85 0.28 -11.43
N LEU A 70 -4.56 0.19 -11.16
CA LEU A 70 -3.82 1.17 -10.38
C LEU A 70 -3.11 2.14 -11.31
N CYS A 71 -3.63 3.37 -11.36
CA CYS A 71 -3.16 4.40 -12.28
C CYS A 71 -2.68 5.64 -11.51
N PHE A 72 -1.81 6.42 -12.13
CA PHE A 72 -1.52 7.76 -11.63
C PHE A 72 -2.73 8.69 -11.76
N SER A 73 -2.89 9.58 -10.77
CA SER A 73 -4.01 10.51 -10.66
C SER A 73 -4.06 11.64 -11.68
N LYS A 74 -2.99 11.84 -12.45
CA LYS A 74 -2.89 12.89 -13.47
C LYS A 74 -3.48 12.38 -14.78
N ASP A 75 -4.13 13.23 -15.56
CA ASP A 75 -4.94 12.90 -16.75
C ASP A 75 -4.31 11.81 -17.65
N GLY A 76 -4.97 10.65 -17.76
CA GLY A 76 -4.48 9.51 -18.55
C GLY A 76 -3.22 8.84 -17.98
N GLY A 77 -2.98 9.00 -16.67
CA GLY A 77 -1.77 8.61 -15.99
C GLY A 77 -1.42 7.14 -16.16
N GLU A 78 -0.13 6.89 -16.33
CA GLU A 78 0.43 5.56 -16.56
C GLU A 78 -0.14 4.52 -15.58
N GLU A 79 -0.51 3.39 -16.14
CA GLU A 79 -1.02 2.26 -15.38
C GLU A 79 0.16 1.43 -14.85
N VAL A 80 0.17 1.18 -13.55
CA VAL A 80 1.20 0.38 -12.86
C VAL A 80 0.63 -0.92 -12.28
N THR A 81 -0.59 -1.30 -12.68
CA THR A 81 -1.31 -2.48 -12.19
C THR A 81 -0.48 -3.74 -12.32
N THR A 82 0.05 -4.04 -13.51
CA THR A 82 0.79 -5.28 -13.77
C THR A 82 2.06 -5.37 -12.95
N GLN A 83 2.87 -4.29 -12.93
CA GLN A 83 4.08 -4.21 -12.11
C GLN A 83 3.78 -4.43 -10.62
N MET A 84 2.69 -3.82 -10.13
CA MET A 84 2.25 -3.98 -8.74
C MET A 84 1.78 -5.41 -8.46
N ARG A 85 1.00 -6.03 -9.35
CA ARG A 85 0.49 -7.41 -9.17
C ARG A 85 1.62 -8.43 -9.20
N ASP A 86 2.52 -8.35 -10.18
CA ASP A 86 3.63 -9.27 -10.34
C ASP A 86 4.55 -9.22 -9.11
N TRP A 87 4.95 -8.01 -8.70
CA TRP A 87 5.77 -7.83 -7.52
C TRP A 87 5.06 -8.29 -6.24
N SER A 88 3.76 -7.99 -6.10
CA SER A 88 2.98 -8.40 -4.92
C SER A 88 2.88 -9.92 -4.82
N ALA A 89 2.61 -10.62 -5.93
CA ALA A 89 2.51 -12.07 -5.98
C ALA A 89 3.81 -12.77 -5.58
N GLU A 90 4.96 -12.22 -5.98
CA GLU A 90 6.27 -12.73 -5.53
C GLU A 90 6.55 -12.38 -4.06
N ARG A 91 6.28 -11.13 -3.67
CA ARG A 91 6.58 -10.67 -2.32
C ARG A 91 5.76 -11.43 -1.29
N VAL A 92 4.45 -11.62 -1.49
CA VAL A 92 3.56 -12.29 -0.54
C VAL A 92 4.04 -13.73 -0.24
N LYS A 93 4.58 -14.45 -1.23
CA LYS A 93 5.17 -15.80 -1.03
C LYS A 93 6.31 -15.78 -0.01
N SER A 94 7.09 -14.70 0.03
CA SER A 94 8.20 -14.53 0.97
C SER A 94 7.78 -14.10 2.38
N LEU A 95 6.49 -13.78 2.61
CA LEU A 95 5.99 -13.24 3.88
C LEU A 95 5.37 -14.28 4.82
N HIS A 96 5.50 -15.57 4.51
CA HIS A 96 4.92 -16.66 5.30
C HIS A 96 5.47 -16.75 6.74
N HIS A 97 6.60 -16.12 7.03
CA HIS A 97 7.16 -16.02 8.39
C HIS A 97 6.51 -14.94 9.25
N LEU A 98 5.68 -14.06 8.68
CA LEU A 98 5.00 -13.00 9.42
C LEU A 98 3.78 -13.55 10.18
N CYS A 99 3.59 -13.10 11.41
CA CYS A 99 2.41 -13.43 12.22
C CYS A 99 1.24 -12.46 12.00
N GLY A 100 1.45 -11.39 11.23
CA GLY A 100 0.43 -10.39 10.93
C GLY A 100 1.00 -9.23 10.12
N TYR A 101 0.12 -8.33 9.69
CA TYR A 101 0.51 -7.16 8.89
C TYR A 101 -0.32 -5.92 9.27
N ILE A 102 0.35 -4.79 9.51
CA ILE A 102 -0.25 -3.48 9.74
C ILE A 102 -0.18 -2.64 8.46
N LEU A 103 -1.31 -2.49 7.77
CA LEU A 103 -1.39 -1.77 6.50
C LEU A 103 -1.86 -0.32 6.69
N CYS A 104 -1.35 0.60 5.88
CA CYS A 104 -1.83 1.98 5.86
C CYS A 104 -3.23 2.05 5.23
N ALA A 105 -4.22 2.36 6.08
CA ALA A 105 -5.63 2.44 5.66
C ALA A 105 -5.85 3.40 4.48
N LYS A 106 -6.78 3.01 3.59
CA LYS A 106 -7.23 3.77 2.40
C LYS A 106 -6.16 3.98 1.32
N SER A 107 -5.00 3.32 1.43
CA SER A 107 -3.99 3.34 0.37
C SER A 107 -4.49 2.56 -0.86
N PRO A 108 -4.32 3.08 -2.09
CA PRO A 108 -4.65 2.34 -3.31
C PRO A 108 -3.73 1.12 -3.53
N SER A 109 -2.54 1.11 -2.93
CA SER A 109 -1.61 -0.02 -2.97
C SER A 109 -1.91 -1.02 -1.85
N CYS A 110 -1.97 -0.57 -0.59
CA CYS A 110 -1.96 -1.42 0.60
C CYS A 110 -3.29 -1.50 1.37
N GLY A 111 -4.31 -0.72 1.04
CA GLY A 111 -5.51 -0.63 1.88
C GLY A 111 -6.36 -1.89 1.83
N MET A 112 -6.70 -2.49 2.99
CA MET A 112 -7.53 -3.71 3.04
C MET A 112 -9.02 -3.49 2.81
N GLU A 113 -9.52 -2.27 2.99
CA GLU A 113 -10.94 -1.97 2.81
C GLU A 113 -11.17 -0.49 2.54
N ARG A 114 -12.32 -0.20 1.95
CA ARG A 114 -12.83 1.17 1.74
C ARG A 114 -11.84 2.06 0.99
N VAL A 115 -11.03 1.46 0.12
CA VAL A 115 -10.17 2.17 -0.83
C VAL A 115 -11.07 2.84 -1.86
N ARG A 116 -10.71 4.07 -2.25
CA ARG A 116 -11.47 4.81 -3.27
C ARG A 116 -11.19 4.21 -4.64
N VAL A 117 -12.25 3.73 -5.26
CA VAL A 117 -12.28 3.30 -6.66
C VAL A 117 -13.00 4.38 -7.45
N TYR A 118 -12.37 4.85 -8.51
CA TYR A 118 -12.86 5.88 -9.42
C TYR A 118 -13.48 5.22 -10.65
N GLU A 119 -14.57 5.78 -11.14
CA GLU A 119 -15.12 5.42 -12.45
C GLU A 119 -14.26 6.08 -13.55
N PRO A 120 -14.18 5.51 -14.76
CA PRO A 120 -13.25 5.96 -15.80
C PRO A 120 -13.67 7.29 -16.44
N ASP A 121 -14.98 7.50 -16.62
CA ASP A 121 -15.52 8.62 -17.41
C ASP A 121 -15.95 9.83 -16.56
N ASN A 122 -15.98 9.69 -15.24
CA ASN A 122 -16.37 10.78 -14.34
C ASN A 122 -15.56 10.72 -13.04
N ASN A 123 -15.40 11.86 -12.36
CA ASN A 123 -14.67 11.91 -11.08
C ASN A 123 -15.48 11.29 -9.92
N ASN A 124 -16.52 10.49 -10.23
CA ASN A 124 -17.29 9.78 -9.24
C ASN A 124 -16.45 8.65 -8.66
N ASN A 125 -16.65 8.36 -7.38
CA ASN A 125 -15.89 7.33 -6.70
C ASN A 125 -16.70 6.63 -5.61
N ARG A 126 -16.36 5.39 -5.35
CA ARG A 126 -16.93 4.57 -4.27
C ARG A 126 -15.82 4.10 -3.34
N LYS A 127 -16.10 4.09 -2.03
CA LYS A 127 -15.20 3.55 -1.00
C LYS A 127 -15.47 2.07 -0.79
N ALA A 128 -15.26 1.28 -1.84
CA ALA A 128 -15.58 -0.15 -1.85
C ALA A 128 -14.40 -1.02 -2.30
N GLY A 129 -13.27 -0.42 -2.68
CA GLY A 129 -12.12 -1.16 -3.14
C GLY A 129 -11.24 -1.70 -2.02
N THR A 130 -10.34 -2.57 -2.44
CA THR A 130 -9.19 -3.07 -1.71
C THR A 130 -7.97 -2.72 -2.56
N GLY A 131 -6.78 -2.59 -1.97
CA GLY A 131 -5.53 -2.24 -2.66
C GLY A 131 -5.12 -3.26 -3.73
N ILE A 132 -3.89 -3.23 -4.24
CA ILE A 132 -3.42 -4.29 -5.16
C ILE A 132 -2.41 -5.24 -4.48
N PHE A 133 -1.91 -4.84 -3.31
CA PHE A 133 -0.94 -5.60 -2.54
C PHE A 133 -1.63 -6.72 -1.71
N TYR A 134 -1.98 -7.83 -2.37
CA TYR A 134 -2.37 -9.10 -1.74
C TYR A 134 -2.40 -10.25 -2.74
#